data_AF-A0A2G6F540-F1
#
_entry.id   AF-A0A2G6F540-F1
#
_cell.length_a   1.000
_cell.length_b   1.000
_cell.length_c   1.000
_cell.angle_alpha   90.00
_cell.angle_beta   90.00
_cell.angle_gamma   90.00
#
_symmetry.space_group_name_H-M   'P 1'
#
loop_
_entity.id
_entity.type
_entity.pdbx_description
1 polymer ?
#
loop_
_entity_poly.entity_id
_entity_poly.type
_entity_poly.pdbx_seq_one_letter_code
_entity_poly.pdbx_strand_id
1 'polypeptide(L)'
;MRKITMFFMLFFAVFTYAQNDDDTITSNDVRPYRIGLKIGVPNVASLEFEYLTPLLNNRVAPFANYIGSRRNFDEIKARLNIFELGSNIYISKNNEGRGLYGSISYQNISGKADIQDYEPENNNPDGTIKYDGTSKTKVSYNGINLKFGAKLGRKFFF
;
A
#
# COMPACT_ATOMS: atom_id res chain seq x y z
N MET A 1 23.79 -37.75 -15.20
CA MET A 1 24.17 -36.57 -14.39
C MET A 1 22.96 -36.16 -13.58
N ARG A 2 23.04 -36.24 -12.25
CA ARG A 2 21.90 -36.03 -11.33
C ARG A 2 21.65 -34.54 -11.11
N LYS A 3 20.37 -34.22 -11.09
CA LYS A 3 19.66 -32.94 -10.93
C LYS A 3 20.11 -32.17 -9.68
N ILE A 4 19.97 -30.84 -9.69
CA ILE A 4 19.24 -30.06 -8.67
C ILE A 4 18.78 -28.76 -9.34
N THR A 5 17.49 -28.67 -9.62
CA THR A 5 16.80 -27.41 -9.95
C THR A 5 16.39 -26.80 -8.60
N MET A 6 16.95 -25.65 -8.23
CA MET A 6 16.67 -25.01 -6.95
C MET A 6 15.42 -24.14 -7.09
N PHE A 7 14.27 -24.68 -6.71
CA PHE A 7 13.01 -23.96 -6.60
C PHE A 7 12.96 -23.30 -5.21
N PHE A 8 13.26 -22.01 -5.12
CA PHE A 8 13.22 -21.27 -3.86
C PHE A 8 11.79 -20.77 -3.62
N MET A 9 10.95 -21.65 -3.06
CA MET A 9 9.61 -21.31 -2.61
C MET A 9 9.70 -20.74 -1.19
N LEU A 10 9.82 -19.42 -1.04
CA LEU A 10 9.63 -18.78 0.26
C LEU A 10 8.13 -18.77 0.61
N PHE A 11 7.72 -19.79 1.35
CA PHE A 11 6.55 -19.72 2.21
C PHE A 11 6.87 -18.77 3.37
N PHE A 12 6.48 -17.50 3.24
CA PHE A 12 6.42 -16.59 4.39
C PHE A 12 5.09 -16.80 5.11
N ALA A 13 5.11 -17.65 6.15
CA ALA A 13 4.04 -17.68 7.14
C ALA A 13 4.18 -16.46 8.06
N VAL A 14 3.33 -15.45 7.88
CA VAL A 14 3.23 -14.33 8.81
C VAL A 14 2.32 -14.77 9.97
N PHE A 15 2.90 -15.04 11.13
CA PHE A 15 2.12 -15.22 12.37
C PHE A 15 1.70 -13.82 12.87
N THR A 16 0.38 -13.59 12.98
CA THR A 16 -0.18 -12.39 13.63
C THR A 16 -1.09 -12.83 14.77
N TYR A 17 -0.93 -12.19 15.93
CA TYR A 17 -1.80 -12.37 17.07
C TYR A 17 -3.00 -11.41 16.94
N ALA A 18 -4.22 -11.95 16.96
CA ALA A 18 -5.45 -11.17 17.04
C ALA A 18 -5.96 -11.20 18.48
N GLN A 19 -6.30 -10.03 19.04
CA GLN A 19 -7.21 -9.98 20.19
C GLN A 19 -8.62 -10.21 19.65
N ASN A 20 -9.24 -11.32 20.09
CA ASN A 20 -10.65 -11.62 19.83
C ASN A 20 -11.51 -10.61 20.60
N ASP A 21 -12.19 -9.73 19.87
CA ASP A 21 -13.42 -9.16 20.40
C ASP A 21 -14.48 -10.26 20.24
N ASP A 22 -14.87 -10.86 21.37
CA ASP A 22 -16.07 -11.68 21.50
C ASP A 22 -17.25 -10.88 20.93
N ASP A 23 -17.98 -11.47 19.98
CA ASP A 23 -19.40 -11.15 19.81
C ASP A 23 -20.12 -12.29 19.08
N THR A 24 -21.13 -12.78 19.78
CA THR A 24 -22.03 -13.88 19.48
C THR A 24 -22.57 -13.93 18.05
N ILE A 25 -22.61 -15.13 17.49
CA ILE A 25 -23.17 -15.47 16.19
C ILE A 25 -24.70 -15.31 16.22
N THR A 26 -25.21 -14.22 15.64
CA THR A 26 -26.60 -14.11 15.19
C THR A 26 -26.65 -13.47 13.79
N SER A 27 -27.24 -14.22 12.85
CA SER A 27 -27.70 -13.90 11.49
C SER A 27 -27.38 -12.53 10.85
N ASN A 28 -26.75 -12.58 9.66
CA ASN A 28 -26.79 -11.55 8.60
C ASN A 28 -26.27 -10.13 8.90
N ASP A 29 -25.30 -9.96 9.79
CA ASP A 29 -24.61 -8.66 9.96
C ASP A 29 -23.56 -8.43 8.85
N VAL A 30 -24.04 -8.17 7.63
CA VAL A 30 -23.20 -7.69 6.51
C VAL A 30 -22.84 -6.24 6.82
N ARG A 31 -21.67 -5.99 7.42
CA ARG A 31 -21.16 -4.63 7.62
C ARG A 31 -20.61 -4.07 6.30
N PRO A 32 -21.30 -3.10 5.69
CA PRO A 32 -20.97 -2.66 4.35
C PRO A 32 -19.77 -1.71 4.36
N TYR A 33 -19.60 -0.88 5.39
CA TYR A 33 -18.44 0.01 5.53
C TYR A 33 -17.30 -0.65 6.30
N ARG A 34 -16.09 -0.54 5.75
CA ARG A 34 -14.90 -1.17 6.30
C ARG A 34 -13.73 -0.23 6.18
N ILE A 35 -12.97 -0.14 7.27
CA ILE A 35 -11.72 0.62 7.34
C ILE A 35 -10.66 -0.37 7.79
N GLY A 36 -9.54 -0.38 7.09
CA GLY A 36 -8.42 -1.25 7.45
C GLY A 36 -7.08 -0.65 7.14
N LEU A 37 -6.07 -1.26 7.73
CA LEU A 37 -4.68 -1.01 7.43
C LEU A 37 -4.17 -2.16 6.55
N LYS A 38 -3.51 -1.83 5.44
CA LYS A 38 -2.67 -2.80 4.71
C LYS A 38 -1.22 -2.52 5.06
N ILE A 39 -0.47 -3.58 5.36
CA ILE A 39 0.97 -3.51 5.57
C ILE A 39 1.64 -4.35 4.48
N GLY A 40 2.41 -3.69 3.61
CA GLY A 40 3.14 -4.33 2.53
C GLY A 40 4.65 -4.22 2.71
N VAL A 41 5.41 -5.16 2.14
CA VAL A 41 6.87 -5.07 2.06
C VAL A 41 7.23 -4.18 0.85
N PRO A 42 8.18 -3.24 0.95
CA PRO A 42 9.02 -2.93 2.10
C PRO A 42 8.38 -1.89 3.03
N ASN A 43 7.82 -2.35 4.16
CA ASN A 43 7.32 -1.54 5.28
C ASN A 43 6.46 -0.32 4.90
N VAL A 44 5.51 -0.52 3.98
CA VAL A 44 4.54 0.50 3.59
C VAL A 44 3.21 0.19 4.28
N ALA A 45 2.83 1.06 5.22
CA ALA A 45 1.49 1.06 5.78
C ALA A 45 0.57 1.91 4.90
N SER A 46 -0.63 1.40 4.63
CA SER A 46 -1.66 2.11 3.88
C SER A 46 -2.98 2.09 4.63
N LEU A 47 -3.73 3.16 4.46
CA LEU A 47 -5.10 3.28 4.94
C LEU A 47 -6.04 2.92 3.79
N GLU A 48 -6.89 1.93 4.01
CA GLU A 48 -7.89 1.48 3.05
C GLU A 48 -9.30 1.64 3.60
N PHE A 49 -10.16 2.21 2.76
CA PHE A 49 -11.60 2.27 2.96
C PHE A 49 -12.25 1.38 1.91
N GLU A 50 -13.04 0.40 2.33
CA GLU A 50 -13.75 -0.51 1.45
C GLU A 50 -15.25 -0.44 1.75
N TYR A 51 -16.08 -0.47 0.71
CA TYR A 51 -17.52 -0.59 0.82
C TYR A 51 -18.01 -1.86 0.15
N LEU A 52 -18.65 -2.77 0.88
CA LEU A 52 -19.23 -3.98 0.34
C LEU A 52 -20.60 -3.69 -0.26
N THR A 53 -20.74 -3.92 -1.57
CA THR A 53 -22.02 -3.72 -2.26
C THR A 53 -22.85 -5.01 -2.23
N PRO A 54 -24.19 -4.92 -2.32
CA PRO A 54 -25.05 -6.10 -2.48
C PRO A 54 -24.89 -6.81 -3.84
N LEU A 55 -24.03 -6.30 -4.73
CA LEU A 55 -23.80 -6.86 -6.05
C LEU A 55 -23.06 -8.19 -5.97
N LEU A 56 -23.46 -9.12 -6.85
CA LEU A 56 -22.91 -10.47 -6.97
C LEU A 56 -22.93 -11.25 -5.63
N ASN A 57 -23.99 -11.10 -4.84
CA ASN A 57 -24.10 -11.69 -3.49
C ASN A 57 -22.98 -11.21 -2.54
N ASN A 58 -22.85 -9.88 -2.36
CA ASN A 58 -21.87 -9.30 -1.44
C ASN A 58 -20.41 -9.63 -1.79
N ARG A 59 -20.07 -9.64 -3.09
CA ARG A 59 -18.72 -9.98 -3.58
C ARG A 59 -17.97 -8.82 -4.21
N VAL A 60 -18.66 -7.73 -4.55
CA VAL A 60 -18.03 -6.56 -5.15
C VAL A 60 -17.83 -5.51 -4.07
N ALA A 61 -16.58 -5.10 -3.88
CA ALA A 61 -16.21 -4.13 -2.87
C ALA A 61 -15.34 -3.02 -3.47
N PRO A 62 -15.92 -1.88 -3.88
CA PRO A 62 -15.15 -0.69 -4.18
C PRO A 62 -14.29 -0.26 -2.99
N PHE A 63 -13.09 0.23 -3.27
CA PHE A 63 -12.17 0.70 -2.25
C PHE A 63 -11.42 1.96 -2.67
N ALA A 64 -10.98 2.69 -1.65
CA ALA A 64 -10.03 3.78 -1.75
C ALA A 64 -8.86 3.51 -0.81
N ASN A 65 -7.65 3.61 -1.33
CA ASN A 65 -6.44 3.33 -0.60
C ASN A 65 -5.47 4.52 -0.71
N TYR A 66 -4.87 4.89 0.42
CA TYR A 66 -3.90 5.96 0.49
C TYR A 66 -2.65 5.52 1.26
N ILE A 67 -1.49 5.81 0.66
CA ILE A 67 -0.17 5.63 1.23
C ILE A 67 0.50 7.00 1.24
N GLY A 68 0.83 7.49 2.42
CA GLY A 68 1.71 8.64 2.60
C GLY A 68 3.01 8.20 3.26
N SER A 69 4.14 8.44 2.60
CA SER A 69 5.47 8.20 3.15
C SER A 69 6.33 9.45 3.04
N ARG A 70 6.96 9.82 4.16
CA ARG A 70 7.90 10.93 4.24
C ARG A 70 9.20 10.41 4.83
N ARG A 71 10.29 10.56 4.08
CA ARG A 71 11.64 10.21 4.53
C ARG A 71 12.51 11.46 4.43
N ASN A 72 13.13 11.81 5.54
CA ASN A 72 14.16 12.82 5.56
C ASN A 72 15.48 12.06 5.76
N PHE A 73 16.37 12.17 4.78
CA PHE A 73 17.79 11.88 4.94
C PHE A 73 18.46 13.25 4.98
N ASP A 74 19.52 13.44 5.77
CA ASP A 74 20.10 14.74 6.14
C ASP A 74 19.85 15.89 5.13
N GLU A 75 20.35 15.75 3.91
CA GLU A 75 20.24 16.76 2.84
C GLU A 75 19.11 16.49 1.82
N ILE A 76 18.40 15.35 1.93
CA ILE A 76 17.37 14.88 0.99
C ILE A 76 16.01 14.73 1.69
N LYS A 77 15.06 15.58 1.31
CA LYS A 77 13.65 15.47 1.71
C LYS A 77 12.85 14.74 0.63
N ALA A 78 12.56 13.46 0.86
CA ALA A 78 11.75 12.64 -0.03
C ALA A 78 10.31 12.47 0.48
N ARG A 79 9.33 12.71 -0.40
CA ARG A 79 7.90 12.47 -0.16
C ARG A 79 7.36 11.57 -1.24
N LEU A 80 6.68 10.51 -0.84
CA LEU A 80 5.98 9.60 -1.73
C LEU A 80 4.52 9.53 -1.29
N ASN A 81 3.61 9.83 -2.21
CA ASN A 81 2.17 9.65 -2.03
C ASN A 81 1.67 8.70 -3.08
N ILE A 82 0.88 7.71 -2.67
CA ILE A 82 0.16 6.83 -3.57
C ILE A 82 -1.31 6.89 -3.19
N PHE A 83 -2.15 7.19 -4.18
CA PHE A 83 -3.60 7.13 -4.05
C PHE A 83 -4.13 6.13 -5.05
N GLU A 84 -5.06 5.29 -4.62
CA GLU A 84 -5.60 4.21 -5.43
C GLU A 84 -7.11 4.10 -5.22
N LEU A 85 -7.83 3.98 -6.33
CA LEU A 85 -9.28 3.74 -6.36
C LEU A 85 -9.55 2.50 -7.20
N GLY A 86 -10.34 1.58 -6.68
CA GLY A 86 -10.62 0.34 -7.40
C GLY A 86 -11.77 -0.44 -6.83
N SER A 87 -11.87 -1.69 -7.26
CA SER A 87 -12.82 -2.64 -6.69
C SER A 87 -12.22 -4.03 -6.58
N ASN A 88 -12.49 -4.64 -5.43
CA ASN A 88 -12.22 -6.05 -5.18
C ASN A 88 -13.42 -6.89 -5.61
N ILE A 89 -13.15 -8.08 -6.15
CA ILE A 89 -14.13 -9.11 -6.48
C ILE A 89 -13.73 -10.38 -5.74
N TYR A 90 -14.52 -10.76 -4.74
CA TYR A 90 -14.27 -11.93 -3.89
C TYR A 90 -14.77 -13.22 -4.55
N ILE A 91 -13.94 -14.26 -4.54
CA ILE A 91 -14.20 -15.50 -5.27
C ILE A 91 -15.16 -16.43 -4.51
N SER A 92 -15.12 -16.41 -3.17
CA SER A 92 -15.90 -17.31 -2.33
C SER A 92 -17.37 -16.85 -2.17
N LYS A 93 -18.32 -17.79 -2.29
CA LYS A 93 -19.77 -17.53 -2.16
C LYS A 93 -20.22 -17.28 -0.72
N ASN A 94 -19.48 -17.83 0.25
CA ASN A 94 -19.90 -17.84 1.65
C ASN A 94 -19.17 -16.77 2.49
N ASN A 95 -18.26 -16.02 1.88
CA ASN A 95 -17.37 -15.10 2.56
C ASN A 95 -17.63 -13.68 2.10
N GLU A 96 -18.76 -13.10 2.51
CA GLU A 96 -19.24 -11.73 2.26
C GLU A 96 -18.13 -10.67 2.35
N GLY A 97 -17.36 -10.48 1.28
CA GLY A 97 -16.14 -9.68 1.26
C GLY A 97 -14.98 -10.19 2.13
N ARG A 98 -14.72 -11.50 2.17
CA ARG A 98 -13.54 -12.15 2.80
C ARG A 98 -12.98 -13.26 1.89
N GLY A 99 -11.75 -13.69 2.15
CA GLY A 99 -11.06 -14.73 1.38
C GLY A 99 -10.32 -14.19 0.16
N LEU A 100 -10.09 -15.05 -0.83
CA LEU A 100 -9.36 -14.70 -2.05
C LEU A 100 -10.17 -13.73 -2.90
N TYR A 101 -9.49 -12.72 -3.46
CA TYR A 101 -10.08 -11.75 -4.35
C TYR A 101 -9.15 -11.40 -5.51
N GLY A 102 -9.76 -11.05 -6.63
CA GLY A 102 -9.12 -10.29 -7.71
C GLY A 102 -9.50 -8.82 -7.59
N SER A 103 -8.63 -7.91 -8.01
CA SER A 103 -8.85 -6.47 -7.90
C SER A 103 -8.39 -5.77 -9.17
N ILE A 104 -9.18 -4.79 -9.58
CA ILE A 104 -8.82 -3.82 -10.60
C ILE A 104 -8.89 -2.43 -10.00
N SER A 105 -7.86 -1.62 -10.24
CA SER A 105 -7.78 -0.28 -9.68
C SER A 105 -7.02 0.68 -10.59
N TYR A 106 -7.28 1.97 -10.40
CA TYR A 106 -6.49 3.05 -10.94
C TYR A 106 -5.66 3.65 -9.80
N GLN A 107 -4.35 3.80 -10.03
CA GLN A 107 -3.42 4.35 -9.06
C GLN A 107 -2.75 5.61 -9.59
N ASN A 108 -2.57 6.59 -8.70
CA ASN A 108 -1.74 7.76 -8.88
C ASN A 108 -0.58 7.70 -7.89
N ILE A 109 0.65 7.82 -8.40
CA ILE A 109 1.88 7.87 -7.62
C ILE A 109 2.49 9.26 -7.82
N SER A 110 2.75 9.97 -6.73
CA SER A 110 3.44 11.25 -6.73
C SER A 110 4.65 11.21 -5.81
N GLY A 111 5.83 11.37 -6.41
CA GLY A 111 7.11 11.51 -5.72
C GLY A 111 7.62 12.94 -5.80
N LYS A 112 8.14 13.46 -4.69
CA LYS A 112 8.91 14.71 -4.63
C LYS A 112 10.20 14.46 -3.87
N ALA A 113 11.32 14.87 -4.43
CA ALA A 113 12.61 14.89 -3.75
C ALA A 113 13.18 16.31 -3.81
N ASP A 114 13.43 16.90 -2.65
CA ASP A 114 14.17 18.14 -2.52
C ASP A 114 15.57 17.80 -2.00
N ILE A 115 16.62 18.11 -2.77
CA ILE A 115 18.02 17.93 -2.41
C ILE A 115 18.59 19.32 -2.11
N GLN A 116 19.08 19.53 -0.89
CA GLN A 116 19.82 20.73 -0.49
C GLN A 116 21.32 20.54 -0.82
N ASP A 117 22.07 21.64 -0.95
CA ASP A 117 23.52 21.68 -1.19
C ASP A 117 24.04 21.12 -2.53
N TYR A 118 23.30 21.27 -3.63
CA TYR A 118 23.72 20.70 -4.93
C TYR A 118 24.70 21.57 -5.76
N GLU A 119 24.87 22.86 -5.45
CA GLU A 119 25.67 23.76 -6.30
C GLU A 119 26.72 24.53 -5.49
N PRO A 120 28.04 24.39 -5.81
CA PRO A 120 29.09 25.12 -5.13
C PRO A 120 29.09 26.59 -5.56
N GLU A 121 28.83 27.50 -4.63
CA GLU A 121 29.09 28.91 -4.82
C GLU A 121 30.56 29.18 -4.45
N ASN A 122 31.39 29.38 -5.46
CA ASN A 122 32.82 29.62 -5.26
C ASN A 122 33.06 31.11 -5.00
N ASN A 123 32.73 31.63 -3.81
CA ASN A 123 32.90 33.05 -3.48
C ASN A 123 33.11 33.37 -1.98
N ASN A 124 33.86 32.56 -1.23
CA ASN A 124 34.38 33.05 0.07
C ASN A 124 35.83 33.53 -0.07
N PRO A 125 36.19 34.72 0.47
CA PRO A 125 37.56 35.26 0.47
C PRO A 125 38.60 34.39 1.20
N ASP A 126 38.15 33.40 1.99
CA ASP A 126 38.99 32.50 2.79
C ASP A 126 39.23 31.13 2.13
N GLY A 127 38.70 30.90 0.91
CA GLY A 127 38.85 29.64 0.19
C GLY A 127 37.90 28.51 0.62
N THR A 128 36.93 28.77 1.51
CA THR A 128 35.88 27.78 1.82
C THR A 128 34.81 27.71 0.72
N ILE A 129 34.44 26.50 0.31
CA ILE A 129 33.36 26.26 -0.65
C ILE A 129 32.05 26.20 0.14
N LYS A 130 31.11 27.12 -0.14
CA LYS A 130 29.72 26.99 0.32
C LYS A 130 28.90 26.33 -0.77
N TYR A 131 28.03 25.41 -0.37
CA TYR A 131 27.00 24.85 -1.25
C TYR A 131 25.70 25.58 -0.93
N ASP A 132 25.09 26.24 -1.92
CA ASP A 132 23.78 26.90 -1.76
C ASP A 132 22.95 26.64 -3.03
N GLY A 133 22.55 25.38 -3.19
CA GLY A 133 21.77 24.95 -4.35
C GLY A 133 20.66 23.99 -3.91
N THR A 134 19.40 24.31 -4.21
CA THR A 134 18.27 23.41 -3.97
C THR A 134 17.80 22.79 -5.29
N SER A 135 18.00 21.48 -5.48
CA SER A 135 17.44 20.74 -6.61
C SER A 135 16.09 20.12 -6.23
N LYS A 136 15.07 20.33 -7.08
CA LYS A 136 13.71 19.80 -6.88
C LYS A 136 13.35 18.83 -8.01
N THR A 137 13.14 17.57 -7.68
CA THR A 137 12.68 16.55 -8.62
C THR A 137 11.25 16.12 -8.29
N LYS A 138 10.35 16.16 -9.29
CA LYS A 138 8.96 15.71 -9.17
C LYS A 138 8.72 14.57 -10.16
N VAL A 139 8.20 13.46 -9.67
CA VAL A 139 7.76 12.32 -10.48
C VAL A 139 6.27 12.12 -10.27
N SER A 140 5.52 11.93 -11.35
CA SER A 140 4.09 11.60 -11.31
C SER A 140 3.83 10.45 -12.27
N TYR A 141 3.12 9.44 -11.80
CA TYR A 141 2.72 8.29 -12.59
C TYR A 141 1.26 7.96 -12.34
N ASN A 142 0.54 7.60 -13.40
CA ASN A 142 -0.84 7.18 -13.37
C ASN A 142 -0.95 5.88 -14.13
N GLY A 143 -1.70 4.91 -13.59
CA GLY A 143 -1.83 3.61 -14.24
C GLY A 143 -2.98 2.78 -13.70
N ILE A 144 -3.29 1.73 -14.45
CA ILE A 144 -4.23 0.68 -14.04
C ILE A 144 -3.42 -0.43 -13.37
N ASN A 145 -3.93 -0.98 -12.29
CA ASN A 145 -3.32 -2.07 -11.54
C ASN A 145 -4.29 -3.25 -11.44
N LEU A 146 -3.75 -4.46 -11.58
CA LEU A 146 -4.44 -5.73 -11.39
C LEU A 146 -3.78 -6.45 -10.22
N LYS A 147 -4.55 -6.78 -9.19
CA LYS A 147 -4.04 -7.41 -7.97
C LYS A 147 -4.81 -8.69 -7.66
N PHE A 148 -4.13 -9.62 -7.03
CA PHE A 148 -4.72 -10.80 -6.41
C PHE A 148 -4.30 -10.82 -4.94
N GLY A 149 -5.24 -11.05 -4.03
CA GLY A 149 -4.99 -10.96 -2.61
C GLY A 149 -5.90 -11.87 -1.80
N ALA A 150 -5.68 -11.87 -0.49
CA ALA A 150 -6.43 -12.70 0.45
C ALA A 150 -6.82 -11.88 1.67
N LYS A 151 -8.11 -11.82 1.99
CA LYS A 151 -8.61 -11.10 3.17
C LYS A 151 -9.06 -12.07 4.26
N LEU A 152 -8.25 -12.20 5.31
CA LEU A 152 -8.50 -13.19 6.37
C LEU A 152 -9.47 -12.68 7.46
N GLY A 153 -9.74 -11.37 7.55
CA GLY A 153 -10.56 -10.76 8.60
C GLY A 153 -11.53 -9.68 8.12
N ARG A 154 -12.18 -9.02 9.08
CA ARG A 154 -13.14 -7.92 8.83
C ARG A 154 -12.48 -6.53 8.89
N LYS A 155 -11.41 -6.39 9.71
CA LYS A 155 -10.70 -5.13 9.97
C LYS A 155 -9.32 -5.02 9.27
N PHE A 156 -8.72 -6.16 8.87
CA PHE A 156 -7.37 -6.20 8.29
C PHE A 156 -7.33 -6.89 6.93
N PHE A 157 -6.47 -6.39 6.05
CA PHE A 157 -6.36 -6.76 4.66
C PHE A 157 -4.88 -7.08 4.34
N PHE A 158 -4.65 -8.08 3.48
CA PHE A 158 -3.34 -8.49 3.01
C PHE A 158 -3.28 -8.39 1.48
#